data_AF-A0A7V6WJ69-F1
#
_entry.id   AF-A0A7V6WJ69-F1
#
_cell.length_a   1.000
_cell.length_b   1.000
_cell.length_c   1.000
_cell.angle_alpha   90.00
_cell.angle_beta   90.00
_cell.angle_gamma   90.00
#
_symmetry.space_group_name_H-M   'P 1'
#
loop_
_entity.id
_entity.type
_entity.pdbx_description
1 polymer ?
#
loop_
_entity_poly.entity_id
_entity_poly.type
_entity_poly.pdbx_seq_one_letter_code
_entity_poly.pdbx_strand_id
1 'polypeptide(L)'
;MKKRAITFSLIIIAIGLVVGLVFWYWNKNEDEISFEREGHETADSLSELKTEEFNEEVELEEVIAPEIEEEGDKIDQKENVEQKDKVDEKKVDFEELEERWKVEKFEYSKKMKSYHGGFIAKGYVTLHERQQGFCMEDCPKHTYAFFNVVEISNKNVADYINETEGNSFFGKNSLDIGCLEKDVLWHINSSNDFGYQEHRTSVEDSQKILKATAENPIMLIFQKYPLSEGAGAPDCYSHFSKYSILE
;
A
#
# COMPACT_ATOMS: atom_id res chain seq x y z
N MET A 1 -7.05 46.44 47.74
CA MET A 1 -7.37 45.00 47.73
C MET A 1 -8.71 44.61 47.09
N LYS A 2 -9.75 45.48 47.02
CA LYS A 2 -11.08 45.11 46.47
C LYS A 2 -11.18 44.89 44.95
N LYS A 3 -10.24 45.39 44.13
CA LYS A 3 -10.32 45.27 42.65
C LYS A 3 -9.92 43.90 42.09
N ARG A 4 -9.14 43.09 42.82
CA ARG A 4 -8.67 41.77 42.36
C ARG A 4 -9.68 40.63 42.56
N ALA A 5 -10.60 40.79 43.51
CA ALA A 5 -11.63 39.78 43.77
C ALA A 5 -12.69 39.73 42.66
N ILE A 6 -13.05 40.88 42.09
CA ILE A 6 -14.07 40.98 41.03
C ILE A 6 -13.58 40.35 39.72
N THR A 7 -12.28 40.44 39.43
CA THR A 7 -11.68 39.88 38.21
C THR A 7 -11.64 38.35 38.24
N PHE A 8 -11.36 37.75 39.40
CA PHE A 8 -11.35 36.29 39.55
C PHE A 8 -12.76 35.67 39.42
N SER A 9 -13.78 36.31 39.96
CA SER A 9 -15.16 35.81 39.86
C SER A 9 -15.70 35.83 38.41
N LEU A 10 -15.32 36.83 37.62
CA LEU A 10 -15.75 36.91 36.20
C LEU A 10 -15.08 35.83 35.33
N ILE A 11 -13.83 35.46 35.63
CA ILE A 11 -13.11 34.41 34.90
C ILE A 11 -13.73 33.03 35.17
N ILE A 12 -14.13 32.74 36.42
CA ILE A 12 -14.76 31.46 36.78
C ILE A 12 -16.13 31.30 36.08
N ILE A 13 -16.92 32.38 35.99
CA ILE A 13 -18.20 32.36 35.28
C ILE A 13 -18.00 32.14 33.78
N ALA A 14 -16.99 32.77 33.17
CA ALA A 14 -16.68 32.58 31.75
C ALA A 14 -16.25 31.14 31.44
N ILE A 15 -15.43 30.51 32.29
CA ILE A 15 -15.02 29.11 32.12
C ILE A 15 -16.23 28.17 32.27
N GLY A 16 -17.09 28.41 33.27
CA GLY A 16 -18.30 27.61 33.47
C GLY A 16 -19.25 27.65 32.26
N LEU A 17 -19.40 28.80 31.62
CA LEU A 17 -20.22 28.94 30.41
C LEU A 17 -19.64 28.18 29.20
N VAL A 18 -18.32 28.21 29.02
CA VAL A 18 -17.66 27.48 27.92
C VAL A 18 -17.78 25.97 28.12
N VAL A 19 -17.54 25.47 29.34
CA VAL A 19 -17.68 24.04 29.64
C VAL A 19 -19.13 23.57 29.47
N GLY A 20 -20.11 24.37 29.92
CA GLY A 20 -21.53 24.07 29.73
C GLY A 20 -21.94 24.01 28.25
N LEU A 21 -21.42 24.90 27.41
CA LEU A 21 -21.70 24.91 25.97
C LEU A 21 -21.08 23.72 25.25
N VAL A 22 -19.85 23.33 25.61
CA VAL A 22 -19.19 22.14 25.06
C VAL A 22 -19.97 20.87 25.45
N PHE A 23 -20.39 20.77 26.71
CA PHE A 23 -21.17 19.61 27.19
C PHE A 23 -22.55 19.53 26.53
N TRP A 24 -23.23 20.67 26.38
CA TRP A 24 -24.51 20.73 25.66
C TRP A 24 -24.38 20.37 24.18
N TYR A 25 -23.33 20.85 23.51
CA TYR A 25 -23.06 20.52 22.10
C TYR A 25 -22.77 19.03 21.91
N TRP A 26 -22.00 18.43 22.83
CA TRP A 26 -21.67 17.01 22.76
C TRP A 26 -22.90 16.12 22.99
N ASN A 27 -23.71 16.44 23.98
CA ASN A 27 -24.92 15.67 24.31
C ASN A 27 -26.04 15.82 23.27
N LYS A 28 -26.01 16.86 22.43
CA LYS A 28 -26.98 17.05 21.33
C LYS A 28 -26.64 16.20 20.11
N ASN A 29 -25.39 15.76 19.96
CA ASN A 29 -24.93 15.00 18.79
C ASN A 29 -24.90 13.47 19.02
N GLU A 30 -25.20 12.99 20.23
CA GLU A 30 -25.32 11.54 20.48
C GLU A 30 -26.67 10.96 19.99
N ASP A 31 -27.71 11.79 19.83
CA ASP A 31 -29.04 11.34 19.39
C ASP A 31 -29.18 11.13 17.87
N GLU A 32 -28.16 11.45 17.07
CA GLU A 32 -28.16 11.29 15.59
C GLU A 32 -27.37 10.07 15.07
N ILE A 33 -26.85 9.20 15.95
CA ILE A 33 -26.17 7.95 15.55
C ILE A 33 -26.94 6.73 16.08
N SER A 34 -28.18 6.59 15.64
CA SER A 34 -28.88 5.30 15.61
C SER A 34 -29.10 4.91 14.16
N PHE A 35 -28.09 4.32 13.53
CA PHE A 35 -28.21 3.79 12.17
C PHE A 35 -28.99 2.47 12.23
N GLU A 36 -30.09 2.44 11.49
CA GLU A 36 -31.02 1.32 11.33
C GLU A 36 -30.29 0.04 10.90
N ARG A 37 -30.48 -1.03 11.67
CA ARG A 37 -30.10 -2.39 11.30
C ARG A 37 -31.38 -3.17 11.09
N GLU A 38 -31.99 -3.02 9.92
CA GLU A 38 -33.10 -3.88 9.48
C GLU A 38 -32.80 -4.50 8.12
N GLY A 39 -32.84 -5.84 8.10
CA GLY A 39 -33.32 -6.64 6.98
C GLY A 39 -32.41 -6.78 5.76
N HIS A 40 -31.80 -7.95 5.59
CA HIS A 40 -32.05 -8.76 4.40
C HIS A 40 -31.62 -10.21 4.63
N GLU A 41 -32.60 -11.06 4.94
CA GLU A 41 -32.55 -12.48 4.65
C GLU A 41 -32.66 -12.73 3.14
N THR A 42 -32.32 -13.96 2.76
CA THR A 42 -32.45 -14.64 1.46
C THR A 42 -31.25 -14.51 0.51
N ALA A 43 -30.44 -15.57 0.45
CA ALA A 43 -30.50 -16.49 -0.70
C ALA A 43 -29.57 -17.69 -0.44
N ASP A 44 -30.15 -18.74 0.14
CA ASP A 44 -29.76 -20.11 -0.11
C ASP A 44 -29.91 -20.40 -1.62
N SER A 45 -28.83 -20.80 -2.30
CA SER A 45 -28.82 -21.73 -3.46
C SER A 45 -27.58 -21.51 -4.32
N LEU A 46 -26.62 -22.43 -4.21
CA LEU A 46 -25.97 -23.14 -5.32
C LEU A 46 -24.79 -23.94 -4.77
N SER A 47 -25.14 -25.03 -4.08
CA SER A 47 -24.31 -26.21 -4.04
C SER A 47 -24.29 -26.88 -5.43
N GLU A 48 -23.18 -27.55 -5.72
CA GLU A 48 -22.92 -28.44 -6.87
C GLU A 48 -22.00 -27.84 -7.96
N LEU A 49 -20.70 -27.95 -7.73
CA LEU A 49 -19.76 -28.27 -8.82
C LEU A 49 -18.72 -29.27 -8.30
N LYS A 50 -18.69 -30.41 -9.00
CA LYS A 50 -17.91 -31.62 -8.74
C LYS A 50 -16.41 -31.32 -8.72
N THR A 51 -15.73 -31.79 -7.69
CA THR A 51 -14.29 -32.05 -7.70
C THR A 51 -14.04 -33.34 -8.50
N GLU A 52 -13.43 -33.22 -9.68
CA GLU A 52 -12.75 -34.33 -10.32
C GLU A 52 -11.37 -34.49 -9.67
N GLU A 53 -11.15 -35.65 -9.06
CA GLU A 53 -9.85 -36.12 -8.61
C GLU A 53 -8.93 -36.32 -9.81
N PHE A 54 -7.80 -35.61 -9.84
CA PHE A 54 -6.65 -36.00 -10.63
C PHE A 54 -5.55 -36.46 -9.67
N ASN A 55 -5.45 -37.79 -9.53
CA ASN A 55 -4.25 -38.47 -9.04
C ASN A 55 -3.21 -38.44 -10.16
N GLU A 56 -2.10 -37.75 -9.94
CA GLU A 56 -0.88 -38.00 -10.71
C GLU A 56 0.24 -38.32 -9.70
N GLU A 57 0.58 -39.60 -9.65
CA GLU A 57 1.73 -40.13 -8.92
C GLU A 57 3.01 -39.54 -9.55
N VAL A 58 3.74 -38.73 -8.78
CA VAL A 58 5.09 -38.31 -9.16
C VAL A 58 6.08 -39.30 -8.56
N GLU A 59 6.67 -40.13 -9.41
CA GLU A 59 7.81 -40.99 -9.07
C GLU A 59 9.02 -40.11 -8.72
N LEU A 60 9.53 -40.27 -7.50
CA LEU A 60 10.78 -39.70 -7.02
C LEU A 60 11.94 -40.59 -7.51
N GLU A 61 12.65 -40.17 -8.55
CA GLU A 61 13.96 -40.75 -8.87
C GLU A 61 15.03 -40.26 -7.87
N GLU A 62 15.66 -41.21 -7.17
CA GLU A 62 16.83 -41.02 -6.31
C GLU A 62 18.00 -40.47 -7.14
N VAL A 63 18.39 -39.22 -6.88
CA VAL A 63 19.66 -38.68 -7.37
C VAL A 63 20.76 -39.08 -6.39
N ILE A 64 21.57 -40.04 -6.83
CA ILE A 64 22.80 -40.52 -6.18
C ILE A 64 23.81 -39.37 -6.11
N ALA A 65 24.24 -39.02 -4.90
CA ALA A 65 25.35 -38.11 -4.67
C ALA A 65 26.70 -38.79 -4.99
N PRO A 66 27.63 -38.14 -5.73
CA PRO A 66 28.99 -38.64 -5.82
C PRO A 66 29.82 -38.16 -4.62
N GLU A 67 30.47 -39.12 -3.97
CA GLU A 67 31.57 -38.91 -3.03
C GLU A 67 32.69 -38.12 -3.73
N ILE A 68 33.17 -37.05 -3.09
CA ILE A 68 34.37 -36.33 -3.50
C ILE A 68 35.42 -36.60 -2.43
N GLU A 69 36.47 -37.31 -2.84
CA GLU A 69 37.69 -37.57 -2.07
C GLU A 69 38.46 -36.25 -1.82
N GLU A 70 38.87 -36.05 -0.57
CA GLU A 70 39.82 -35.00 -0.17
C GLU A 70 41.24 -35.42 -0.60
N GLU A 71 41.76 -34.81 -1.67
CA GLU A 71 43.21 -34.69 -1.86
C GLU A 71 43.61 -33.21 -1.80
N GLY A 72 44.38 -32.90 -0.76
CA GLY A 72 44.97 -31.59 -0.58
C GLY A 72 46.13 -31.38 -1.53
N ASP A 73 46.14 -30.23 -2.19
CA ASP A 73 47.36 -29.72 -2.80
C ASP A 73 47.50 -28.21 -2.57
N LYS A 74 48.70 -27.84 -2.13
CA LYS A 74 49.09 -26.47 -1.80
C LYS A 74 49.25 -25.68 -3.10
N ILE A 75 48.44 -24.63 -3.28
CA ILE A 75 48.65 -23.66 -4.35
C ILE A 75 48.99 -22.30 -3.74
N ASP A 76 50.16 -21.82 -4.13
CA ASP A 76 50.77 -20.54 -3.76
C ASP A 76 49.82 -19.36 -4.00
N GLN A 77 49.66 -18.52 -2.96
CA GLN A 77 48.99 -17.24 -3.06
C GLN A 77 49.83 -16.28 -3.91
N LYS A 78 49.47 -16.15 -5.19
CA LYS A 78 49.82 -14.98 -6.01
C LYS A 78 48.65 -14.00 -5.99
N GLU A 79 48.98 -12.77 -5.62
CA GLU A 79 48.14 -11.58 -5.62
C GLU A 79 47.27 -11.50 -6.88
N ASN A 80 45.95 -11.59 -6.71
CA ASN A 80 45.00 -11.04 -7.66
C ASN A 80 44.50 -9.73 -7.06
N VAL A 81 45.03 -8.63 -7.59
CA VAL A 81 44.52 -7.28 -7.40
C VAL A 81 43.13 -7.25 -8.05
N GLU A 82 42.10 -7.35 -7.22
CA GLU A 82 40.71 -7.21 -7.63
C GLU A 82 40.47 -5.76 -8.09
N GLN A 83 40.55 -5.53 -9.40
CA GLN A 83 39.97 -4.34 -10.02
C GLN A 83 38.45 -4.42 -9.83
N LYS A 84 37.96 -3.80 -8.75
CA LYS A 84 36.57 -3.37 -8.65
C LYS A 84 36.33 -2.30 -9.71
N ASP A 85 35.90 -2.73 -10.88
CA ASP A 85 35.23 -1.84 -11.82
C ASP A 85 34.03 -1.22 -11.09
N LYS A 86 34.16 0.08 -10.81
CA LYS A 86 33.04 0.90 -10.38
C LYS A 86 32.07 0.92 -11.55
N VAL A 87 31.02 0.10 -11.48
CA VAL A 87 29.81 0.32 -12.26
C VAL A 87 29.31 1.69 -11.83
N ASP A 88 29.49 2.71 -12.67
CA ASP A 88 28.87 4.02 -12.48
C ASP A 88 27.35 3.79 -12.49
N GLU A 89 26.75 3.77 -11.29
CA GLU A 89 25.30 3.81 -11.14
C GLU A 89 24.80 5.08 -11.82
N LYS A 90 24.31 4.93 -13.04
CA LYS A 90 23.69 6.01 -13.78
C LYS A 90 22.47 6.46 -12.99
N LYS A 91 22.59 7.61 -12.33
CA LYS A 91 21.50 8.23 -11.58
C LYS A 91 20.29 8.44 -12.50
N VAL A 92 19.11 8.05 -12.04
CA VAL A 92 17.86 8.24 -12.78
C VAL A 92 17.55 9.74 -12.87
N ASP A 93 17.27 10.21 -14.09
CA ASP A 93 16.80 11.57 -14.34
C ASP A 93 15.27 11.59 -14.32
N PHE A 94 14.70 11.81 -13.14
CA PHE A 94 13.25 11.83 -12.97
C PHE A 94 12.58 13.04 -13.63
N GLU A 95 13.28 14.17 -13.78
CA GLU A 95 12.70 15.38 -14.37
C GLU A 95 12.42 15.16 -15.86
N GLU A 96 13.38 14.55 -16.57
CA GLU A 96 13.19 14.15 -17.97
C GLU A 96 12.03 13.16 -18.14
N LEU A 97 11.93 12.17 -17.24
CA LEU A 97 10.89 11.14 -17.30
C LEU A 97 9.50 11.70 -17.01
N GLU A 98 9.36 12.56 -16.01
CA GLU A 98 8.10 13.21 -15.67
C GLU A 98 7.59 14.09 -16.83
N GLU A 99 8.49 14.84 -17.49
CA GLU A 99 8.14 15.64 -18.67
C GLU A 99 7.73 14.76 -19.84
N ARG A 100 8.52 13.72 -20.15
CA ARG A 100 8.26 12.79 -21.26
C ARG A 100 6.89 12.12 -21.14
N TRP A 101 6.55 11.67 -19.95
CA TRP A 101 5.30 10.94 -19.67
C TRP A 101 4.16 11.84 -19.18
N LYS A 102 4.39 13.16 -19.10
CA LYS A 102 3.40 14.16 -18.67
C LYS A 102 2.77 13.80 -17.33
N VAL A 103 3.61 13.39 -16.38
CA VAL A 103 3.17 13.02 -15.03
C VAL A 103 2.65 14.28 -14.33
N GLU A 104 1.39 14.27 -13.92
CA GLU A 104 0.82 15.34 -13.10
C GLU A 104 1.59 15.38 -11.77
N LYS A 105 1.98 16.55 -11.31
CA LYS A 105 2.83 16.64 -10.12
C LYS A 105 2.07 16.25 -8.85
N PHE A 106 2.65 15.34 -8.06
CA PHE A 106 2.11 14.97 -6.76
C PHE A 106 2.24 16.10 -5.72
N GLU A 107 1.10 16.56 -5.21
CA GLU A 107 1.03 17.71 -4.31
C GLU A 107 -0.06 17.56 -3.22
N TYR A 108 0.20 18.18 -2.07
CA TYR A 108 -0.80 18.34 -1.02
C TYR A 108 -1.74 19.51 -1.33
N SER A 109 -3.03 19.24 -1.47
CA SER A 109 -4.07 20.26 -1.60
C SER A 109 -4.63 20.63 -0.24
N LYS A 110 -4.39 21.87 0.21
CA LYS A 110 -5.03 22.40 1.43
C LYS A 110 -6.55 22.45 1.31
N LYS A 111 -7.08 22.71 0.11
CA LYS A 111 -8.52 22.78 -0.16
C LYS A 111 -9.18 21.42 0.03
N MET A 112 -8.56 20.37 -0.50
CA MET A 112 -9.06 18.99 -0.40
C MET A 112 -8.53 18.25 0.84
N LYS A 113 -7.67 18.90 1.63
CA LYS A 113 -6.94 18.32 2.78
C LYS A 113 -6.33 16.95 2.47
N SER A 114 -5.78 16.78 1.27
CA SER A 114 -5.29 15.48 0.79
C SER A 114 -4.21 15.63 -0.30
N TYR A 115 -3.41 14.57 -0.46
CA TYR A 115 -2.46 14.44 -1.56
C TYR A 115 -3.14 13.90 -2.83
N HIS A 116 -2.72 14.40 -3.99
CA HIS A 116 -3.20 14.02 -5.32
C HIS A 116 -2.13 14.29 -6.38
N GLY A 117 -2.32 13.76 -7.58
CA GLY A 117 -1.36 13.84 -8.69
C GLY A 117 -0.60 12.53 -8.88
N GLY A 118 0.48 12.57 -9.62
CA GLY A 118 1.30 11.42 -9.96
C GLY A 118 2.79 11.60 -9.66
N PHE A 119 3.49 10.47 -9.67
CA PHE A 119 4.94 10.40 -9.45
C PHE A 119 5.50 9.14 -10.09
N ILE A 120 6.82 9.11 -10.25
CA ILE A 120 7.56 7.92 -10.69
C ILE A 120 8.31 7.36 -9.50
N ALA A 121 8.23 6.05 -9.30
CA ALA A 121 9.03 5.36 -8.30
C ALA A 121 9.72 4.13 -8.90
N LYS A 122 10.97 3.93 -8.48
CA LYS A 122 11.79 2.76 -8.78
C LYS A 122 11.75 1.84 -7.56
N GLY A 123 11.50 0.56 -7.76
CA GLY A 123 11.31 -0.37 -6.65
C GLY A 123 11.06 -1.81 -7.06
N TYR A 124 10.67 -2.63 -6.10
CA TYR A 124 10.42 -4.06 -6.28
C TYR A 124 9.28 -4.54 -5.41
N VAL A 125 8.67 -5.67 -5.76
CA VAL A 125 7.48 -6.16 -5.06
C VAL A 125 7.83 -7.24 -4.02
N THR A 126 7.20 -7.16 -2.87
CA THR A 126 7.12 -8.26 -1.90
C THR A 126 5.68 -8.65 -1.68
N LEU A 127 5.43 -9.95 -1.52
CA LEU A 127 4.10 -10.50 -1.30
C LEU A 127 3.91 -10.86 0.18
N HIS A 128 2.75 -10.53 0.73
CA HIS A 128 2.40 -10.81 2.12
C HIS A 128 0.96 -11.33 2.20
N GLU A 129 0.76 -12.50 2.83
CA GLU A 129 -0.60 -12.94 3.17
C GLU A 129 -1.17 -12.06 4.29
N ARG A 130 -2.39 -11.56 4.10
CA ARG A 130 -3.12 -10.86 5.16
C ARG A 130 -4.58 -11.31 5.19
N GLN A 131 -5.11 -11.36 6.40
CA GLN A 131 -6.54 -11.54 6.60
C GLN A 131 -7.29 -10.27 6.21
N GLN A 132 -8.49 -10.44 5.64
CA GLN A 132 -9.43 -9.36 5.37
C GLN A 132 -9.61 -8.45 6.61
N GLY A 133 -9.60 -7.15 6.38
CA GLY A 133 -9.84 -6.17 7.42
C GLY A 133 -11.27 -6.23 7.94
N PHE A 134 -11.48 -6.00 9.24
CA PHE A 134 -12.81 -5.92 9.87
C PHE A 134 -13.66 -7.19 9.82
N CYS A 135 -13.08 -8.33 9.45
CA CYS A 135 -13.74 -9.63 9.55
C CYS A 135 -13.59 -10.21 10.97
N MET A 136 -14.65 -10.85 11.48
CA MET A 136 -14.72 -11.36 12.86
C MET A 136 -14.50 -12.88 12.97
N GLU A 137 -14.93 -13.68 11.99
CA GLU A 137 -14.81 -15.14 11.97
C GLU A 137 -14.60 -15.64 10.53
N ASP A 138 -13.83 -16.73 10.35
CA ASP A 138 -13.53 -17.38 9.06
C ASP A 138 -13.07 -16.44 7.93
N CYS A 139 -12.13 -15.56 8.26
CA CYS A 139 -11.71 -14.50 7.37
C CYS A 139 -10.90 -15.01 6.17
N PRO A 140 -11.30 -14.66 4.94
CA PRO A 140 -10.50 -14.95 3.77
C PRO A 140 -9.13 -14.26 3.90
N LYS A 141 -8.12 -14.98 3.42
CA LYS A 141 -6.77 -14.43 3.27
C LYS A 141 -6.60 -13.98 1.83
N HIS A 142 -5.95 -12.84 1.65
CA HIS A 142 -5.51 -12.36 0.36
C HIS A 142 -4.00 -12.21 0.35
N THR A 143 -3.39 -12.43 -0.81
CA THR A 143 -1.96 -12.17 -1.03
C THR A 143 -1.83 -10.72 -1.47
N TYR A 144 -1.33 -9.85 -0.59
CA TYR A 144 -1.12 -8.43 -0.89
C TYR A 144 0.26 -8.21 -1.49
N ALA A 145 0.34 -7.32 -2.47
CA ALA A 145 1.56 -6.89 -3.13
C ALA A 145 1.98 -5.52 -2.62
N PHE A 146 3.17 -5.46 -2.02
CA PHE A 146 3.78 -4.23 -1.55
C PHE A 146 4.95 -3.85 -2.44
N PHE A 147 4.90 -2.66 -3.03
CA PHE A 147 6.00 -2.08 -3.81
C PHE A 147 6.96 -1.34 -2.89
N ASN A 148 8.15 -1.91 -2.68
CA ASN A 148 9.23 -1.36 -1.89
C ASN A 148 9.98 -0.31 -2.70
N VAL A 149 9.91 0.94 -2.25
CA VAL A 149 10.47 2.10 -2.96
C VAL A 149 11.96 2.19 -2.68
N VAL A 150 12.75 2.21 -3.76
CA VAL A 150 14.21 2.43 -3.75
C VAL A 150 14.52 3.90 -4.06
N GLU A 151 13.89 4.45 -5.11
CA GLU A 151 14.02 5.85 -5.52
C GLU A 151 12.64 6.41 -5.90
N ILE A 152 12.43 7.71 -5.69
CA ILE A 152 11.16 8.37 -6.00
C ILE A 152 11.38 9.77 -6.56
N SER A 153 10.57 10.16 -7.54
CA SER A 153 10.72 11.43 -8.24
C SER A 153 10.35 12.65 -7.39
N ASN A 154 9.46 12.47 -6.42
CA ASN A 154 8.83 13.58 -5.71
C ASN A 154 8.92 13.44 -4.18
N LYS A 155 9.54 14.43 -3.52
CA LYS A 155 9.72 14.48 -2.05
C LYS A 155 8.41 14.53 -1.27
N ASN A 156 7.37 15.16 -1.82
CA ASN A 156 6.05 15.20 -1.17
C ASN A 156 5.45 13.79 -1.04
N VAL A 157 5.85 12.85 -1.90
CA VAL A 157 5.39 11.46 -1.78
C VAL A 157 6.10 10.77 -0.63
N ALA A 158 7.39 11.04 -0.40
CA ALA A 158 8.07 10.52 0.77
C ALA A 158 7.42 11.02 2.08
N ASP A 159 7.06 12.30 2.14
CA ASP A 159 6.31 12.87 3.27
C ASP A 159 4.95 12.17 3.44
N TYR A 160 4.22 11.96 2.34
CA TYR A 160 2.96 11.22 2.35
C TYR A 160 3.12 9.79 2.89
N ILE A 161 4.10 9.03 2.39
CA ILE A 161 4.37 7.65 2.83
C ILE A 161 4.67 7.62 4.34
N ASN A 162 5.48 8.56 4.83
CA ASN A 162 5.83 8.66 6.24
C ASN A 162 4.63 9.04 7.11
N GLU A 163 3.77 9.97 6.65
CA GLU A 163 2.54 10.36 7.35
C GLU A 163 1.52 9.22 7.42
N THR A 164 1.54 8.31 6.44
CA THR A 164 0.64 7.15 6.38
C THR A 164 1.27 5.86 6.90
N GLU A 165 2.55 5.88 7.30
CA GLU A 165 3.27 4.71 7.80
C GLU A 165 2.53 4.09 8.99
N GLY A 166 2.35 2.77 8.97
CA GLY A 166 1.62 2.04 10.00
C GLY A 166 0.10 1.98 9.75
N ASN A 167 -0.41 2.63 8.71
CA ASN A 167 -1.69 2.23 8.12
C ASN A 167 -1.53 0.84 7.47
N SER A 168 -2.59 0.03 7.49
CA SER A 168 -2.63 -1.30 6.87
C SER A 168 -2.15 -1.34 5.41
N PHE A 169 -2.12 -0.21 4.71
CA PHE A 169 -1.75 -0.14 3.30
C PHE A 169 -0.38 0.54 3.05
N PHE A 170 0.40 0.83 4.10
CA PHE A 170 1.72 1.44 4.02
C PHE A 170 2.68 0.86 5.07
N GLY A 171 3.63 0.04 4.63
CA GLY A 171 4.82 -0.29 5.43
C GLY A 171 5.94 0.74 5.19
N LYS A 172 7.00 0.69 5.99
CA LYS A 172 8.16 1.58 5.86
C LYS A 172 8.72 1.59 4.43
N ASN A 173 8.66 2.74 3.76
CA ASN A 173 9.07 2.90 2.35
C ASN A 173 8.39 1.93 1.36
N SER A 174 7.17 1.48 1.66
CA SER A 174 6.45 0.54 0.81
C SER A 174 5.03 1.01 0.55
N LEU A 175 4.55 0.74 -0.67
CA LEU A 175 3.22 1.12 -1.14
C LEU A 175 2.41 -0.15 -1.37
N ASP A 176 1.20 -0.23 -0.82
CA ASP A 176 0.25 -1.26 -1.25
C ASP A 176 -0.22 -0.98 -2.68
N ILE A 177 0.00 -1.94 -3.57
CA ILE A 177 -0.40 -1.88 -4.98
C ILE A 177 -1.53 -2.86 -5.31
N GLY A 178 -2.17 -3.43 -4.30
CA GLY A 178 -3.30 -4.34 -4.41
C GLY A 178 -3.02 -5.76 -3.98
N CYS A 179 -3.87 -6.66 -4.44
CA CYS A 179 -3.75 -8.09 -4.24
C CYS A 179 -3.29 -8.79 -5.51
N LEU A 180 -2.69 -9.95 -5.30
CA LEU A 180 -2.43 -10.94 -6.32
C LEU A 180 -3.58 -11.95 -6.33
N GLU A 181 -4.28 -12.04 -7.46
CA GLU A 181 -5.22 -13.10 -7.76
C GLU A 181 -4.70 -13.88 -8.96
N LYS A 182 -4.26 -15.13 -8.74
CA LYS A 182 -3.54 -15.94 -9.72
C LYS A 182 -2.26 -15.20 -10.17
N ASP A 183 -2.23 -14.71 -11.41
CA ASP A 183 -1.11 -13.98 -12.01
C ASP A 183 -1.46 -12.51 -12.30
N VAL A 184 -2.55 -12.00 -11.72
CA VAL A 184 -3.06 -10.65 -11.97
C VAL A 184 -2.98 -9.83 -10.69
N LEU A 185 -2.25 -8.71 -10.77
CA LEU A 185 -2.31 -7.66 -9.76
C LEU A 185 -3.60 -6.86 -9.95
N TRP A 186 -4.37 -6.72 -8.89
CA TRP A 186 -5.60 -5.95 -8.91
C TRP A 186 -5.81 -5.19 -7.60
N HIS A 187 -6.47 -4.05 -7.68
CA HIS A 187 -6.82 -3.27 -6.51
C HIS A 187 -8.16 -2.55 -6.68
N ILE A 188 -8.73 -2.20 -5.55
CA ILE A 188 -9.86 -1.28 -5.48
C ILE A 188 -9.34 0.09 -5.07
N ASN A 189 -9.83 1.14 -5.69
CA ASN A 189 -9.65 2.50 -5.20
C ASN A 189 -11.00 3.21 -5.18
N SER A 190 -11.15 4.18 -4.28
CA SER A 190 -12.32 5.05 -4.21
C SER A 190 -11.87 6.50 -4.21
N SER A 191 -12.40 7.29 -5.14
CA SER A 191 -12.15 8.72 -5.25
C SER A 191 -13.46 9.51 -5.30
N ASN A 192 -13.41 10.79 -4.93
CA ASN A 192 -14.57 11.68 -5.04
C ASN A 192 -15.07 11.81 -6.49
N ASP A 193 -14.16 11.72 -7.47
CA ASP A 193 -14.48 11.98 -8.87
C ASP A 193 -15.04 10.76 -9.61
N PHE A 194 -14.68 9.54 -9.16
CA PHE A 194 -14.98 8.29 -9.89
C PHE A 194 -15.69 7.23 -9.05
N GLY A 195 -15.86 7.45 -7.74
CA GLY A 195 -16.38 6.45 -6.82
C GLY A 195 -15.47 5.23 -6.72
N TYR A 196 -16.05 4.07 -6.38
CA TYR A 196 -15.34 2.80 -6.34
C TYR A 196 -15.00 2.30 -7.74
N GLN A 197 -13.73 2.00 -7.96
CA GLN A 197 -13.21 1.45 -9.20
C GLN A 197 -12.33 0.24 -8.89
N GLU A 198 -12.55 -0.83 -9.63
CA GLU A 198 -11.63 -1.96 -9.69
C GLU A 198 -10.63 -1.73 -10.82
N HIS A 199 -9.35 -1.94 -10.51
CA HIS A 199 -8.26 -1.83 -11.45
C HIS A 199 -7.54 -3.17 -11.52
N ARG A 200 -7.41 -3.70 -12.74
CA ARG A 200 -6.66 -4.93 -13.02
C ARG A 200 -5.49 -4.61 -13.94
N THR A 201 -4.30 -5.03 -13.54
CA THR A 201 -3.10 -4.98 -14.37
C THR A 201 -3.12 -6.15 -15.34
N SER A 202 -2.59 -5.99 -16.56
CA SER A 202 -2.51 -7.11 -17.50
C SER A 202 -1.69 -8.26 -16.90
N VAL A 203 -1.90 -9.50 -17.34
CA VAL A 203 -1.09 -10.64 -16.87
C VAL A 203 0.39 -10.41 -17.18
N GLU A 204 0.70 -9.91 -18.39
CA GLU A 204 2.06 -9.63 -18.81
C GLU A 204 2.73 -8.58 -17.90
N ASP A 205 2.07 -7.47 -17.63
CA ASP A 205 2.62 -6.41 -16.80
C ASP A 205 2.67 -6.83 -15.32
N SER A 206 1.69 -7.58 -14.84
CA SER A 206 1.71 -8.16 -13.49
C SER A 206 2.94 -9.03 -13.31
N GLN A 207 3.24 -9.91 -14.28
CA GLN A 207 4.43 -10.74 -14.23
C GLN A 207 5.73 -9.94 -14.31
N LYS A 208 5.80 -8.88 -15.13
CA LYS A 208 6.96 -7.97 -15.17
C LYS A 208 7.19 -7.32 -13.80
N ILE A 209 6.13 -6.84 -13.17
CA ILE A 209 6.17 -6.20 -11.85
C ILE A 209 6.58 -7.20 -10.77
N LEU A 210 5.99 -8.40 -10.75
CA LEU A 210 6.27 -9.44 -9.75
C LEU A 210 7.68 -10.03 -9.86
N LYS A 211 8.31 -9.95 -11.04
CA LYS A 211 9.71 -10.39 -11.25
C LYS A 211 10.75 -9.36 -10.79
N ALA A 212 10.33 -8.13 -10.43
CA ALA A 212 11.26 -7.12 -9.94
C ALA A 212 11.85 -7.52 -8.59
N THR A 213 13.17 -7.38 -8.44
CA THR A 213 13.89 -7.65 -7.18
C THR A 213 14.65 -6.40 -6.73
N ALA A 214 15.25 -6.45 -5.55
CA ALA A 214 16.09 -5.36 -5.06
C ALA A 214 17.29 -5.08 -6.00
N GLU A 215 17.85 -6.12 -6.62
CA GLU A 215 18.97 -6.04 -7.56
C GLU A 215 18.53 -5.64 -8.97
N ASN A 216 17.28 -5.95 -9.34
CA ASN A 216 16.70 -5.58 -10.63
C ASN A 216 15.32 -4.91 -10.43
N PRO A 217 15.30 -3.67 -9.91
CA PRO A 217 14.06 -2.95 -9.65
C PRO A 217 13.42 -2.46 -10.95
N ILE A 218 12.10 -2.28 -10.91
CA ILE A 218 11.30 -1.73 -12.01
C ILE A 218 10.88 -0.29 -11.69
N MET A 219 10.60 0.50 -12.73
CA MET A 219 10.02 1.83 -12.59
C MET A 219 8.51 1.78 -12.87
N LEU A 220 7.73 2.37 -11.98
CA LEU A 220 6.30 2.54 -12.12
C LEU A 220 5.92 4.01 -12.07
N ILE A 221 4.95 4.41 -12.90
CA ILE A 221 4.21 5.65 -12.73
C ILE A 221 3.02 5.35 -11.83
N PHE A 222 2.83 6.17 -10.79
CA PHE A 222 1.66 6.12 -9.91
C PHE A 222 0.81 7.36 -10.11
N GLN A 223 -0.52 7.21 -9.98
CA GLN A 223 -1.48 8.30 -9.95
C GLN A 223 -2.39 8.15 -8.74
N LYS A 224 -2.58 9.25 -8.02
CA LYS A 224 -3.53 9.38 -6.91
C LYS A 224 -4.56 10.45 -7.24
N TYR A 225 -5.83 10.06 -7.29
CA TYR A 225 -6.93 11.02 -7.30
C TYR A 225 -7.32 11.44 -5.88
N PRO A 226 -8.01 12.59 -5.72
CA PRO A 226 -8.51 13.04 -4.43
C PRO A 226 -9.37 11.97 -3.73
N LEU A 227 -9.13 11.79 -2.42
CA LEU A 227 -9.79 10.77 -1.60
C LEU A 227 -11.32 10.91 -1.61
N SER A 228 -12.02 9.78 -1.53
CA SER A 228 -13.44 9.75 -1.16
C SER A 228 -13.61 10.06 0.33
N GLU A 229 -14.48 11.03 0.69
CA GLU A 229 -14.67 11.48 2.08
C GLU A 229 -15.32 10.46 3.05
N GLY A 230 -15.60 9.22 2.64
CA GLY A 230 -16.32 8.29 3.51
C GLY A 230 -16.37 6.82 3.09
N ALA A 231 -15.54 6.41 2.14
CA ALA A 231 -15.41 5.00 1.76
C ALA A 231 -14.43 4.32 2.71
N GLY A 232 -14.89 3.37 3.54
CA GLY A 232 -14.00 2.45 4.23
C GLY A 232 -13.04 1.78 3.24
N ALA A 233 -11.89 1.30 3.72
CA ALA A 233 -10.95 0.60 2.84
C ALA A 233 -11.41 -0.86 2.65
N PRO A 234 -11.98 -1.25 1.49
CA PRO A 234 -12.31 -2.65 1.22
C PRO A 234 -11.04 -3.50 1.14
N ASP A 235 -11.19 -4.81 0.99
CA ASP A 235 -10.05 -5.66 0.68
C ASP A 235 -9.39 -5.27 -0.63
N CYS A 236 -8.09 -5.56 -0.70
CA CYS A 236 -7.27 -5.22 -1.87
C CYS A 236 -7.35 -3.73 -2.23
N TYR A 237 -7.61 -2.86 -1.25
CA TYR A 237 -7.62 -1.43 -1.46
C TYR A 237 -6.20 -0.86 -1.63
N SER A 238 -6.02 0.01 -2.63
CA SER A 238 -4.83 0.85 -2.75
C SER A 238 -5.18 2.32 -2.60
N HIS A 239 -4.30 3.09 -1.96
CA HIS A 239 -4.39 4.54 -1.89
C HIS A 239 -4.08 5.25 -3.21
N PHE A 240 -3.50 4.51 -4.16
CA PHE A 240 -3.26 4.97 -5.53
C PHE A 240 -4.39 4.51 -6.43
N SER A 241 -4.84 5.41 -7.28
CA SER A 241 -5.92 5.13 -8.21
C SER A 241 -5.42 4.24 -9.34
N LYS A 242 -4.24 4.52 -9.87
CA LYS A 242 -3.64 3.74 -10.96
C LYS A 242 -2.13 3.66 -10.81
N TYR A 243 -1.56 2.62 -11.39
CA TYR A 243 -0.14 2.55 -11.68
C TYR A 243 0.10 1.86 -13.02
N SER A 244 1.25 2.12 -13.63
CA SER A 244 1.66 1.50 -14.89
C SER A 244 3.17 1.37 -14.96
N ILE A 245 3.66 0.37 -15.68
CA ILE A 245 5.08 0.21 -15.95
C ILE A 245 5.58 1.39 -16.79
N LEU A 246 6.72 1.94 -16.39
CA LEU A 246 7.46 2.92 -17.16
C LEU A 246 8.49 2.16 -18.00
N GLU A 247 8.24 2.04 -19.31
CA GLU A 247 9.16 1.43 -20.28
C GLU A 247 10.30 2.37 -20.72
#